data_AF-A0A926ZSE4-F1
#
_entry.id   AF-A0A926ZSE4-F1
#
_cell.length_a   1.000
_cell.length_b   1.000
_cell.length_c   1.000
_cell.angle_alpha   90.00
_cell.angle_beta   90.00
_cell.angle_gamma   90.00
#
_symmetry.space_group_name_H-M   'P 1'
#
loop_
_entity.id
_entity.type
_entity.pdbx_description
1 polymer ?
#
loop_
_entity_poly.entity_id
_entity_poly.type
_entity_poly.pdbx_seq_one_letter_code
_entity_poly.pdbx_strand_id
1 'polypeptide(L)'
;MPSKTIEVRDYTVRAHKREIHTRVFNFVCKQCEQPTQRETFGVRPLYCEKCRPPQPPKQSKVVPIGKRKPRAMNYKSGKDIAG
;
A
#
# COMPACT_ATOMS: atom_id res chain seq x y z
N MET A 1 -21.24 -4.71 -41.83
CA MET A 1 -20.65 -3.99 -40.67
C MET A 1 -19.13 -4.10 -40.77
N PRO A 2 -18.37 -3.01 -40.67
CA PRO A 2 -16.91 -3.08 -40.72
C PRO A 2 -16.39 -3.74 -39.43
N SER A 3 -15.71 -4.88 -39.57
CA SER A 3 -15.03 -5.58 -38.47
C SER A 3 -13.52 -5.39 -38.58
N LYS A 4 -12.83 -5.30 -37.44
CA LYS A 4 -11.37 -5.26 -37.34
C LYS A 4 -10.92 -6.29 -36.32
N THR A 5 -9.92 -7.09 -36.68
CA THR A 5 -9.29 -8.06 -35.79
C THR A 5 -8.26 -7.32 -34.93
N ILE A 6 -8.41 -7.37 -33.61
CA ILE A 6 -7.51 -6.74 -32.65
C ILE A 6 -6.85 -7.85 -31.84
N GLU A 7 -5.52 -7.92 -31.87
CA GLU A 7 -4.74 -8.81 -31.00
C GLU A 7 -4.45 -8.09 -29.68
N VAL A 8 -5.11 -8.52 -28.60
CA VAL A 8 -4.87 -8.01 -27.24
C VAL A 8 -3.80 -8.87 -26.57
N ARG A 9 -2.71 -8.26 -26.09
CA ARG A 9 -1.68 -8.94 -25.30
C ARG A 9 -2.03 -8.84 -23.82
N ASP A 10 -2.33 -9.99 -23.21
CA ASP A 10 -2.59 -10.06 -21.78
C ASP A 10 -1.27 -10.10 -20.99
N TYR A 11 -1.13 -9.19 -20.03
CA TYR A 11 0.03 -9.14 -19.13
C TYR A 11 -0.36 -9.72 -17.78
N THR A 12 0.15 -10.90 -17.45
CA THR A 12 -0.01 -11.50 -16.12
C THR A 12 1.01 -10.91 -15.14
N VAL A 13 0.52 -10.17 -14.15
CA VAL A 13 1.38 -9.58 -13.11
C VAL A 13 1.77 -10.67 -12.12
N ARG A 14 3.08 -10.84 -11.85
CA ARG A 14 3.56 -11.78 -10.83
C ARG A 14 3.14 -11.32 -9.43
N ALA A 15 2.68 -12.27 -8.62
CA ALA A 15 2.39 -12.02 -7.21
C ALA A 15 3.68 -11.68 -6.45
N HIS A 16 3.72 -10.51 -5.81
CA HIS A 16 4.83 -10.09 -4.98
C HIS A 16 4.62 -10.50 -3.53
N LYS A 17 5.65 -11.09 -2.90
CA LYS A 17 5.68 -11.40 -1.46
C LYS A 17 6.75 -10.56 -0.79
N ARG A 18 6.46 -10.06 0.41
CA ARG A 18 7.43 -9.37 1.27
C ARG A 18 7.43 -10.02 2.64
N GLU A 19 8.61 -10.19 3.20
CA GLU A 19 8.79 -10.57 4.60
C GLU A 19 8.83 -9.27 5.44
N ILE A 20 8.10 -9.25 6.56
CA ILE A 20 8.06 -8.09 7.45
C ILE A 20 8.59 -8.56 8.81
N HIS A 21 9.80 -8.12 9.18
CA HIS A 21 10.39 -8.46 10.46
C HIS A 21 9.73 -7.69 11.60
N THR A 22 9.46 -8.38 12.70
CA THR A 22 9.07 -7.76 13.97
C THR A 22 10.30 -7.38 14.79
N ARG A 23 10.13 -6.37 15.66
CA ARG A 23 11.11 -6.01 16.69
C ARG A 23 10.42 -6.00 18.04
N VAL A 24 11.12 -6.50 19.04
CA VAL A 24 10.72 -6.46 20.45
C VAL A 24 11.24 -5.16 21.06
N PHE A 25 10.36 -4.38 21.69
CA PHE A 25 10.75 -3.20 22.46
C PHE A 25 10.42 -3.39 23.94
N ASN A 26 11.39 -3.09 24.80
CA ASN A 26 11.21 -2.92 26.24
C ASN A 26 11.07 -1.43 26.52
N PHE A 27 9.92 -1.01 27.05
CA PHE A 27 9.60 0.41 27.28
C PHE A 27 8.67 0.58 28.48
N VAL A 28 8.65 1.79 29.05
CA VAL A 28 7.73 2.17 30.12
C VAL A 28 6.47 2.77 29.50
N CYS A 29 5.30 2.26 29.87
CA CYS A 29 4.03 2.76 29.36
C CYS A 29 3.75 4.19 29.86
N LYS A 30 3.37 5.11 28.97
CA LYS A 30 3.08 6.51 29.36
C LYS A 30 1.87 6.66 30.30
N GLN A 31 0.93 5.72 30.32
CA GLN A 31 -0.30 5.83 31.12
C GLN A 31 -0.23 5.12 32.47
N CYS A 32 0.39 3.94 32.52
CA CYS A 32 0.46 3.15 33.76
C CYS A 32 1.87 3.10 34.37
N GLU A 33 2.87 3.69 33.71
CA GLU A 33 4.27 3.74 34.16
C GLU A 33 4.92 2.39 34.45
N GLN A 34 4.28 1.29 34.02
CA GLN A 34 4.80 -0.06 34.18
C GLN A 34 5.81 -0.38 33.07
N PRO A 35 6.90 -1.11 33.40
CA PRO A 35 7.80 -1.65 32.40
C PRO A 35 7.09 -2.75 31.61
N THR A 36 7.10 -2.63 30.29
CA THR A 36 6.39 -3.55 29.39
C THR A 36 7.24 -3.92 28.18
N GLN A 37 6.97 -5.10 27.63
CA GLN A 37 7.61 -5.63 26.44
C GLN A 37 6.57 -5.83 25.34
N ARG A 38 6.89 -5.44 24.11
CA ARG A 38 5.97 -5.57 22.97
C ARG A 38 6.65 -5.79 21.64
N GLU A 39 6.09 -6.69 20.84
CA GLU A 39 6.45 -6.91 19.44
C GLU A 39 5.71 -5.93 18.51
N THR A 40 6.46 -5.29 17.61
CA THR A 40 5.88 -4.44 16.57
C THR A 40 6.64 -4.52 15.26
N PHE A 41 5.92 -4.31 14.16
CA PHE A 41 6.47 -4.22 12.80
C PHE A 41 7.02 -2.83 12.46
N GLY A 42 7.18 -1.92 13.43
CA GLY A 42 7.45 -0.52 13.14
C GLY A 42 8.10 0.23 14.30
N VAL A 43 7.66 1.46 14.49
CA VAL A 43 8.20 2.37 15.53
C VAL A 43 7.89 1.87 16.94
N ARG A 44 8.73 2.30 17.90
CA ARG A 44 8.57 1.98 19.31
C ARG A 44 7.17 2.37 19.82
N PRO A 45 6.42 1.45 20.45
CA PRO A 45 5.13 1.74 21.08
C PRO A 45 5.23 2.75 22.23
N LEU A 46 4.18 3.55 22.43
CA LEU A 46 4.07 4.50 23.55
C LEU A 46 3.25 3.95 24.73
N TYR A 47 2.31 3.05 24.46
CA TYR A 47 1.39 2.47 25.43
C TYR A 47 1.46 0.94 25.41
N CYS A 48 1.21 0.32 26.56
CA CYS A 48 1.06 -1.13 26.67
C CYS A 48 -0.21 -1.63 25.95
N GLU A 49 -0.40 -2.95 25.86
CA GLU A 49 -1.57 -3.53 25.16
C GLU A 49 -2.91 -3.15 25.80
N LYS A 50 -2.94 -2.93 27.12
CA LYS A 50 -4.16 -2.56 27.85
C LYS A 50 -4.48 -1.07 27.75
N CYS A 51 -3.46 -0.21 27.75
CA CYS A 51 -3.60 1.24 27.72
C CYS A 51 -3.70 1.81 26.29
N ARG A 52 -3.52 0.97 25.26
CA ARG A 52 -3.58 1.44 23.88
C ARG A 52 -5.00 1.99 23.58
N PRO A 53 -5.13 3.22 23.08
CA PRO A 53 -6.41 3.75 22.66
C PRO A 53 -6.98 2.91 21.49
N PRO A 54 -8.30 2.70 21.43
CA PRO A 54 -8.93 1.97 20.34
C PRO A 54 -8.57 2.63 19.01
N GLN A 55 -8.04 1.83 18.08
CA GLN A 55 -7.68 2.34 16.76
C GLN A 55 -8.96 2.66 15.98
N PRO A 56 -9.05 3.84 15.35
CA PRO A 56 -10.18 4.12 14.48
C PRO A 56 -10.23 3.09 13.35
N PRO A 57 -11.42 2.69 12.88
CA PRO A 57 -11.55 1.78 11.76
C PRO A 57 -10.78 2.36 10.58
N LYS A 58 -9.92 1.55 9.96
CA LYS A 58 -9.16 1.94 8.76
C LYS A 58 -10.17 2.27 7.67
N GLN A 59 -10.47 3.55 7.47
CA GLN A 59 -11.23 4.00 6.31
C GLN A 59 -10.39 3.69 5.08
N SER A 60 -10.74 2.63 4.37
CA SER A 60 -10.20 2.37 3.04
C SER A 60 -10.66 3.52 2.15
N LYS A 61 -9.82 4.55 2.01
CA LYS A 61 -9.96 5.56 0.95
C LYS A 61 -9.61 4.91 -0.40
N VAL A 62 -10.23 3.77 -0.71
CA VAL A 62 -10.26 3.21 -2.05
C VAL A 62 -11.26 4.06 -2.80
N VAL A 63 -10.76 5.12 -3.45
CA VAL A 63 -11.57 5.85 -4.42
C VAL A 63 -12.03 4.81 -5.46
N PRO A 64 -13.35 4.59 -5.62
CA PRO A 64 -13.86 3.64 -6.58
C PRO A 64 -13.31 4.00 -7.96
N ILE A 65 -12.97 2.97 -8.75
CA ILE A 65 -12.27 3.12 -10.03
C ILE A 65 -12.93 4.17 -10.94
N GLY A 66 -14.26 4.28 -10.93
CA GLY A 66 -15.01 5.27 -11.72
C GLY A 66 -14.90 6.74 -11.27
N LYS A 67 -14.32 7.04 -10.10
CA LYS A 67 -14.12 8.42 -9.61
C LYS A 67 -12.65 8.88 -9.68
N ARG A 68 -11.77 8.07 -10.27
CA ARG A 68 -10.34 8.43 -10.42
C ARG A 68 -10.16 9.30 -11.67
N LYS A 69 -9.44 10.41 -11.54
CA LYS A 69 -9.03 11.22 -12.70
C LYS A 69 -8.16 10.36 -13.63
N PRO A 70 -8.42 10.32 -14.95
CA PRO A 70 -7.55 9.61 -15.89
C PRO A 70 -6.14 10.17 -15.85
N ARG A 71 -5.12 9.30 -15.93
CA ARG A 71 -3.73 9.74 -16.05
C ARG A 71 -3.52 10.36 -17.42
N ALA A 72 -2.78 11.46 -17.49
CA ALA A 72 -2.39 12.06 -18.75
C ALA A 72 -1.57 11.06 -19.59
N MET A 73 -2.01 10.83 -20.82
CA MET A 73 -1.36 9.92 -21.77
C MET A 73 -0.35 10.74 -22.59
N ASN A 74 0.95 10.56 -22.33
CA ASN A 74 1.99 11.13 -23.19
C ASN A 74 2.26 10.16 -24.36
N TYR A 75 1.65 10.42 -25.52
CA TYR A 75 2.08 9.77 -26.76
C TYR A 75 3.45 10.32 -27.16
N LYS A 76 4.45 9.45 -27.33
CA LYS A 76 5.60 9.78 -28.17
C LYS A 76 5.18 9.50 -29.61
N SER A 77 4.95 10.54 -30.40
CA SER A 77 4.78 10.41 -31.85
C SER A 77 6.10 9.91 -32.43
N GLY A 78 6.14 8.64 -32.84
CA GLY A 78 7.26 8.10 -33.60
C GLY A 78 7.38 8.86 -34.91
N LYS A 79 8.41 9.68 -35.03
CA LYS A 79 8.78 10.33 -36.30
C LYS A 79 10.24 10.02 -36.60
N ASP A 80 10.58 8.74 -36.64
CA ASP A 80 11.87 8.23 -37.10
C ASP A 80 11.66 6.88 -37.82
N ILE A 81 10.93 6.89 -38.94
CA ILE A 81 11.11 5.90 -40.02
C ILE A 81 11.21 6.70 -41.33
N ALA A 82 12.40 7.24 -41.57
CA ALA A 82 12.88 7.65 -42.89
C ALA A 82 14.41 7.71 -42.81
N GLY A 83 15.08 6.88 -43.61
CA GLY A 83 16.53 6.74 -43.68
C GLY A 83 16.89 5.35 -44.16
#